data_AF-A0A952IY89-F1
#
_entry.id   AF-A0A952IY89-F1
#
_cell.length_a   1.000
_cell.length_b   1.000
_cell.length_c   1.000
_cell.angle_alpha   90.00
_cell.angle_beta   90.00
_cell.angle_gamma   90.00
#
_symmetry.space_group_name_H-M   'P 1'
#
loop_
_entity.id
_entity.type
_entity.pdbx_description
1 polymer ?
#
loop_
_entity_poly.entity_id
_entity_poly.type
_entity_poly.pdbx_seq_one_letter_code
_entity_poly.pdbx_strand_id
1 'polypeptide(L)' 'MSLANVGVADRIIRIIAGIALIAGPYVLTTLPIWDNDTLRVIIQVVGAILVFTGVVRFCGLYRLFGIKTN' A
#
# COMPACT_ATOMS: atom_id res chain seq x y z
N MET A 1 10.61 26.98 2.60
CA MET A 1 9.22 27.08 3.08
C MET A 1 8.82 25.66 3.43
N SER A 2 8.64 25.37 4.72
CA SER A 2 8.45 24.02 5.30
C SER A 2 6.96 23.70 5.33
N LEU A 3 6.47 22.65 4.64
CA LEU A 3 5.02 22.36 4.54
C LEU A 3 4.61 21.07 3.78
N ALA A 4 5.32 19.91 3.87
CA ALA A 4 4.78 18.57 3.52
C ALA A 4 5.64 17.35 3.87
N ASN A 5 5.46 16.87 5.08
CA ASN A 5 5.83 15.48 5.37
C ASN A 5 4.89 14.44 4.71
N VAL A 6 4.06 14.82 3.72
CA VAL A 6 3.05 13.94 3.10
C VAL A 6 3.55 13.32 1.77
N GLY A 7 4.73 13.71 1.27
CA GLY A 7 5.27 13.21 -0.01
C GLY A 7 6.05 11.87 0.06
N VAL A 8 6.49 11.45 1.25
CA VAL A 8 7.30 10.22 1.42
C VAL A 8 6.68 9.28 2.45
N ALA A 9 6.09 9.82 3.52
CA ALA A 9 5.45 9.01 4.56
C ALA A 9 4.26 8.19 4.00
N ASP A 10 3.33 8.81 3.27
CA ASP A 10 2.18 8.10 2.66
C ASP A 10 2.65 7.01 1.69
N ARG A 11 3.67 7.31 0.88
CA ARG A 11 4.30 6.35 -0.03
C ARG A 11 4.90 5.16 0.72
N ILE A 12 5.67 5.42 1.77
CA ILE A 12 6.29 4.37 2.58
C ILE A 12 5.22 3.53 3.25
N ILE A 13 4.17 4.14 3.81
CA ILE A 13 3.07 3.44 4.45
C ILE A 13 2.36 2.51 3.45
N ARG A 14 2.05 2.98 2.24
CA ARG A 14 1.41 2.15 1.20
C ARG A 14 2.28 0.98 0.77
N ILE A 15 3.58 1.22 0.59
CA ILE A 15 4.53 0.16 0.21
C ILE A 15 4.66 -0.87 1.33
N ILE A 16 4.84 -0.44 2.59
CA ILE A 16 4.96 -1.33 3.74
C ILE A 16 3.66 -2.12 3.94
N ALA A 17 2.50 -1.46 3.90
CA ALA A 17 1.20 -2.12 4.04
C ALA A 17 0.96 -3.12 2.90
N GLY A 18 1.28 -2.74 1.66
CA GLY A 18 1.16 -3.60 0.50
C GLY A 18 2.07 -4.84 0.59
N ILE A 19 3.33 -4.65 0.99
CA ILE A 19 4.26 -5.77 1.24
C ILE A 19 3.75 -6.66 2.37
N ALA A 20 3.24 -6.08 3.46
CA ALA A 20 2.70 -6.84 4.59
C ALA A 20 1.50 -7.71 4.17
N LEU A 21 0.60 -7.18 3.32
CA LEU A 21 -0.53 -7.93 2.76
C LEU A 21 -0.07 -9.08 1.85
N ILE A 22 0.94 -8.85 1.02
CA ILE A 22 1.50 -9.88 0.12
C ILE A 22 2.24 -10.96 0.92
N ALA A 23 3.01 -10.57 1.94
CA ALA A 23 3.83 -11.46 2.76
C ALA A 23 3.01 -12.19 3.84
N GLY A 24 1.87 -11.64 4.25
CA GLY A 24 0.99 -12.16 5.29
C GLY A 24 0.73 -13.67 5.23
N PRO A 25 0.32 -14.25 4.08
CA PRO A 25 0.07 -15.69 4.01
C PRO A 25 1.31 -16.57 4.18
N TYR A 26 2.51 -16.03 3.95
CA TYR A 26 3.77 -16.75 4.10
C TYR A 26 4.37 -16.61 5.50
N VAL A 27 4.08 -15.51 6.20
CA VAL A 27 4.62 -15.21 7.54
C VAL A 27 3.64 -15.59 8.65
N LEU A 28 2.34 -15.46 8.41
CA LEU A 28 1.26 -15.68 9.38
C LEU A 28 0.44 -16.92 9.01
N THR A 29 1.11 -18.03 8.70
CA THR A 29 0.51 -19.27 8.17
C THR A 29 -0.55 -19.91 9.07
N THR A 30 -0.59 -19.57 10.35
CA THR A 30 -1.54 -20.13 11.33
C THR A 30 -2.88 -19.39 11.41
N LEU A 31 -3.05 -18.28 10.67
CA LEU A 31 -4.31 -17.54 10.68
C LEU A 31 -5.35 -18.21 9.76
N PRO A 32 -6.59 -18.48 10.24
CA PRO A 32 -7.66 -19.11 9.44
C PRO A 32 -8.03 -18.35 8.16
N ILE A 33 -7.70 -17.06 8.08
CA ILE A 33 -7.97 -16.23 6.89
C ILE A 33 -7.23 -16.74 5.64
N TRP A 34 -6.13 -17.50 5.81
CA TRP A 34 -5.32 -18.00 4.71
C TRP A 34 -5.74 -19.38 4.18
N ASP A 35 -6.65 -20.06 4.87
CA ASP A 35 -7.23 -21.34 4.43
C ASP A 35 -8.14 -21.18 3.20
N ASN A 36 -8.63 -19.96 2.97
CA ASN A 36 -9.44 -19.64 1.81
C ASN A 36 -8.58 -19.06 0.68
N ASP A 37 -8.37 -19.86 -0.36
CA ASP A 37 -7.56 -19.48 -1.53
C ASP A 37 -8.06 -18.20 -2.22
N THR A 38 -9.38 -18.02 -2.34
CA THR A 38 -9.98 -16.82 -2.95
C THR A 38 -9.65 -15.57 -2.15
N LEU A 39 -9.80 -15.61 -0.83
CA LEU A 39 -9.45 -14.49 0.05
C LEU A 39 -7.95 -14.20 0.01
N ARG A 40 -7.12 -15.24 -0.01
CA ARG A 40 -5.66 -15.11 -0.09
C ARG A 40 -5.24 -14.36 -1.36
N VAL A 41 -5.81 -14.71 -2.51
CA VAL A 41 -5.56 -14.01 -3.78
C VAL A 41 -6.06 -12.57 -3.75
N ILE A 42 -7.27 -12.31 -3.24
CA ILE A 42 -7.81 -10.95 -3.13
C ILE A 42 -6.89 -10.06 -2.29
N ILE A 43 -6.44 -10.55 -1.13
CA ILE A 43 -5.53 -9.82 -0.23
C ILE A 43 -4.20 -9.52 -0.93
N GLN A 44 -3.63 -10.49 -1.65
CA GLN A 44 -2.39 -10.29 -2.42
C GLN A 44 -2.57 -9.27 -3.55
N VAL A 45 -3.70 -9.28 -4.27
CA VAL A 45 -4.01 -8.30 -5.32
C VAL A 45 -4.13 -6.89 -4.74
N VAL A 46 -4.83 -6.73 -3.60
CA VAL A 46 -4.92 -5.44 -2.91
C VAL A 46 -3.53 -4.95 -2.49
N GLY A 47 -2.70 -5.85 -1.93
CA GLY A 47 -1.32 -5.54 -1.58
C GLY A 47 -0.49 -5.09 -2.78
N ALA A 48 -0.62 -5.77 -3.93
CA ALA A 48 0.07 -5.42 -5.17
C ALA A 48 -0.35 -4.04 -5.69
N ILE A 49 -1.65 -3.69 -5.62
CA ILE A 49 -2.15 -2.35 -5.98
C ILE A 49 -1.56 -1.27 -5.06
N LEU A 50 -1.47 -1.52 -3.75
CA LEU A 50 -0.86 -0.58 -2.80
C LEU A 50 0.63 -0.35 -3.08
N VAL A 51 1.39 -1.42 -3.33
CA VAL A 51 2.81 -1.30 -3.73
C VAL A 51 2.93 -0.55 -5.05
N PHE A 52 2.14 -0.92 -6.07
CA PHE A 52 2.16 -0.28 -7.37
C PHE A 52 1.85 1.21 -7.29
N THR A 53 0.81 1.60 -6.54
CA THR A 53 0.45 3.01 -6.34
C THR A 53 1.52 3.79 -5.56
N GLY A 54 2.19 3.16 -4.59
CA GLY A 54 3.35 3.75 -3.90
C GLY A 54 4.62 3.84 -4.75
N VAL A 55 4.84 2.91 -5.69
CA VAL A 55 6.04 2.88 -6.56
C VAL A 55 5.92 3.82 -7.74
N VAL A 56 4.76 3.88 -8.42
CA VAL A 56 4.54 4.67 -9.65
C VAL A 56 4.59 6.19 -9.38
N ARG A 57 4.86 6.63 -8.14
CA ARG A 57 4.89 8.04 -7.74
C ARG A 57 3.62 8.78 -8.16
N PHE A 58 2.51 8.06 -8.27
CA PHE A 58 1.23 8.68 -8.52
C PHE A 58 0.75 9.24 -7.19
N CYS A 59 1.22 10.44 -6.85
CA CYS A 59 0.54 11.34 -5.93
C CYS A 59 -0.79 11.78 -6.57
N GLY A 60 -1.65 10.82 -6.93
CA GLY A 60 -2.84 11.05 -7.72
C GLY A 60 -3.80 11.99 -7.00
N LEU A 61 -3.97 11.78 -5.70
CA LEU A 61 -4.87 12.61 -4.90
C LEU A 61 -4.36 14.05 -4.78
N TYR A 62 -3.04 14.26 -4.62
CA TYR A 62 -2.46 15.60 -4.50
C TYR A 62 -2.37 16.35 -5.83
N ARG A 63 -2.17 15.65 -6.95
CA ARG A 63 -2.18 16.25 -8.29
C ARG A 63 -3.59 16.55 -8.78
N LEU A 64 -4.60 15.74 -8.40
CA LEU A 64 -6.01 15.98 -8.72
C LEU A 64 -6.64 17.10 -7.87
N PHE A 65 -6.25 17.21 -6.59
CA PHE A 65 -6.70 18.28 -5.69
C PHE A 65 -5.80 19.53 -5.70
N GLY A 66 -4.71 19.55 -6.48
CA GLY A 66 -3.85 20.72 -6.61
C GLY A 66 -3.15 21.17 -5.32
N ILE A 67 -3.13 20.33 -4.29
CA ILE A 67 -2.59 20.70 -2.99
C ILE A 67 -1.07 20.56 -3.07
N LYS A 68 -0.39 21.70 -3.19
CA LYS A 68 1.06 21.78 -3.03
C LYS A 68 1.36 21.66 -1.55
N THR A 69 1.84 20.50 -1.16
CA THR A 69 2.46 20.36 0.13
C THR A 69 3.99 20.47 -0.18
N ASN A 70 4.70 21.36 0.54
CA ASN A 70 6.14 21.69 0.41
C ASN A 70 7.12 20.57 0.77
#